data_AF-A0A953R8I0-F1
#
_entry.id   AF-A0A953R8I0-F1
#
_cell.length_a   1.000
_cell.length_b   1.000
_cell.length_c   1.000
_cell.angle_alpha   90.00
_cell.angle_beta   90.00
_cell.angle_gamma   90.00
#
_symmetry.space_group_name_H-M   'P 1'
#
loop_
_entity.id
_entity.type
_entity.pdbx_description
1 polymer ?
#
loop_
_entity_poly.entity_id
_entity_poly.type
_entity_poly.pdbx_seq_one_letter_code
_entity_poly.pdbx_strand_id
1 'polypeptide(L)'
;MARAKRLWHLVVAIRNESESAETLGTQGRALYESTAIVGPLVPTAFSVRRLTPREYERLQGLPDDYTLVPYRGRPAADSPRYRAIGSSVAVPVTSWIGSRIQMVDSIRG
;
A
#
# COMPACT_ATOMS: atom_id res chain seq x y z
N MET A 1 12.70 -14.05 7.50
CA MET A 1 11.72 -12.92 7.47
C MET A 1 12.32 -11.55 7.76
N ALA A 2 13.23 -11.38 8.74
CA ALA A 2 13.80 -10.06 9.09
C ALA A 2 14.55 -9.33 7.95
N ARG A 3 15.23 -10.06 7.05
CA ARG A 3 15.89 -9.47 5.86
C ARG A 3 14.90 -8.94 4.81
N ALA A 4 13.80 -9.66 4.59
CA ALA A 4 12.73 -9.25 3.68
C ALA A 4 12.02 -7.98 4.20
N LYS A 5 11.79 -7.88 5.52
CA LYS A 5 11.25 -6.67 6.15
C LYS A 5 12.16 -5.45 5.97
N ARG A 6 13.47 -5.62 6.12
CA ARG A 6 14.44 -4.53 5.90
C ARG A 6 14.51 -4.08 4.44
N LEU A 7 14.53 -5.03 3.49
CA LEU A 7 14.51 -4.72 2.07
C LEU A 7 13.23 -3.98 1.67
N TRP A 8 12.08 -4.42 2.20
CA TRP A 8 10.81 -3.76 1.94
C TRP A 8 10.76 -2.33 2.54
N HIS A 9 11.20 -2.16 3.79
CA HIS A 9 11.32 -0.82 4.39
C HIS A 9 12.25 0.10 3.59
N LEU A 10 13.37 -0.41 3.09
CA LEU A 10 14.32 0.36 2.28
C LEU A 10 13.70 0.78 0.94
N VAL A 11 13.02 -0.13 0.25
CA VAL A 11 12.34 0.16 -1.03
C VAL A 11 11.22 1.20 -0.84
N VAL A 12 10.44 1.09 0.25
CA VAL A 12 9.39 2.07 0.57
C VAL A 12 9.98 3.42 0.94
N ALA A 13 11.08 3.46 1.70
CA ALA A 13 11.77 4.70 2.02
C ALA A 13 12.33 5.39 0.77
N ILE A 14 13.03 4.65 -0.10
CA ILE A 14 13.61 5.17 -1.35
C ILE A 14 12.52 5.69 -2.30
N ARG A 15 11.41 4.96 -2.47
CA ARG A 15 10.29 5.43 -3.31
C ARG A 15 9.63 6.69 -2.76
N ASN A 16 9.49 6.80 -1.44
CA ASN A 16 8.96 8.03 -0.82
C ASN A 16 9.91 9.22 -0.98
N GLU A 17 11.23 8.99 -1.09
CA GLU A 17 12.22 10.05 -1.31
C GLU A 17 12.12 10.66 -2.72
N SER A 18 12.00 9.85 -3.77
CA SER A 18 11.97 10.33 -5.17
C SER A 18 10.77 11.24 -5.48
N GLU A 19 9.64 11.06 -4.82
CA GLU A 19 8.40 11.79 -5.13
C GLU A 19 8.24 13.10 -4.33
N SER A 20 8.96 13.25 -3.21
CA SER A 20 9.02 14.52 -2.47
C SER A 20 9.78 15.62 -3.23
N ALA A 21 10.58 15.24 -4.24
CA ALA A 21 11.21 16.16 -5.17
C ALA A 21 10.29 16.57 -6.35
N GLU A 22 9.30 15.75 -6.71
CA GLU A 22 8.42 16.01 -7.87
C GLU A 22 7.07 16.66 -7.52
N THR A 23 6.68 16.71 -6.24
CA THR A 23 5.38 17.29 -5.84
C THR A 23 5.48 18.80 -5.53
N LEU A 24 6.05 19.57 -6.45
CA LEU A 24 5.84 21.03 -6.56
C LEU A 24 5.37 21.46 -7.96
N GLY A 25 4.94 20.50 -8.80
CA GLY A 25 4.41 20.77 -10.13
C GLY A 25 3.11 20.04 -10.43
N THR A 26 2.00 20.79 -10.41
CA THR A 26 0.99 20.74 -11.48
C THR A 26 -0.32 19.94 -11.32
N GLN A 27 -0.51 18.86 -10.55
CA GLN A 27 -1.76 18.04 -10.72
C GLN A 27 -2.60 17.67 -9.49
N GLY A 28 -2.71 18.53 -8.48
CA GLY A 28 -3.51 18.24 -7.27
C GLY A 28 -4.83 18.99 -7.09
N ARG A 29 -5.08 20.09 -7.82
CA ARG A 29 -6.17 21.04 -7.48
C ARG A 29 -7.48 20.88 -8.25
N ALA A 30 -7.55 20.07 -9.31
CA ALA A 30 -8.65 20.14 -10.28
C ALA A 30 -9.79 19.11 -10.12
N LEU A 31 -9.83 18.30 -9.05
CA LEU A 31 -10.82 17.21 -8.93
C LEU A 31 -11.78 17.28 -7.72
N TYR A 32 -11.85 18.40 -6.99
CA TYR A 32 -12.84 18.56 -5.91
C TYR A 32 -14.00 19.50 -6.25
N GLU A 33 -14.00 20.12 -7.43
CA GLU A 33 -15.09 20.97 -7.89
C GLU A 33 -15.86 20.28 -9.02
N SER A 34 -16.75 19.36 -8.68
CA SER A 34 -17.82 18.97 -9.60
C SER A 34 -19.01 18.34 -8.89
N THR A 35 -20.13 19.06 -8.96
CA THR A 35 -21.52 18.62 -8.81
C THR A 35 -22.03 18.36 -7.39
N ALA A 36 -22.51 19.42 -6.75
CA ALA A 36 -23.55 19.33 -5.73
C ALA A 36 -24.85 18.83 -6.38
N ILE A 37 -25.17 17.55 -6.20
CA ILE A 37 -26.49 16.98 -6.50
C ILE A 37 -27.30 17.08 -5.20
N VAL A 38 -28.08 18.15 -5.04
CA VAL A 38 -29.02 18.30 -3.92
C VAL A 38 -30.34 17.61 -4.30
N GLY A 39 -30.34 16.28 -4.21
CA GLY A 39 -31.57 15.46 -4.18
C GLY A 39 -31.86 15.04 -2.73
N PRO A 40 -33.12 14.67 -2.38
CA PRO A 40 -33.42 14.17 -1.05
C PRO A 40 -32.57 12.93 -0.75
N LEU A 41 -31.75 13.02 0.31
CA LEU A 41 -30.96 11.92 0.86
C LEU A 41 -31.93 10.87 1.40
N VAL A 42 -32.35 9.93 0.55
CA VAL A 42 -32.86 8.65 1.03
C VAL A 42 -31.73 8.02 1.82
N PRO A 43 -31.90 7.72 3.12
CA PRO A 43 -30.87 7.02 3.87
C PRO A 43 -30.82 5.59 3.33
N THR A 44 -29.98 5.36 2.32
CA THR A 44 -29.55 4.02 1.96
C THR A 44 -28.92 3.45 3.22
N ALA A 45 -29.48 2.36 3.76
CA ALA A 45 -29.05 1.74 5.02
C ALA A 45 -27.60 1.20 5.01
N PHE A 46 -26.85 1.45 3.93
CA PHE A 46 -25.47 1.03 3.73
C PHE A 46 -24.61 2.22 3.30
N SER A 47 -23.56 2.49 4.07
CA SER A 47 -22.50 3.45 3.74
C SER A 47 -21.21 2.71 3.40
N VAL A 48 -20.59 3.02 2.27
CA VAL A 48 -19.30 2.45 1.85
C VAL A 48 -18.17 3.27 2.45
N ARG A 49 -17.40 2.69 3.37
CA ARG A 49 -16.16 3.31 3.87
C ARG A 49 -14.93 2.77 3.14
N ARG A 50 -13.87 3.57 3.08
CA ARG A 50 -12.55 3.08 2.67
C ARG A 50 -12.02 2.09 3.70
N LEU A 51 -11.31 1.07 3.24
CA LEU A 51 -10.56 0.17 4.10
C LEU A 51 -9.35 0.91 4.68
N THR A 52 -9.04 0.64 5.94
CA THR A 52 -7.86 1.15 6.64
C THR A 52 -6.59 0.50 6.11
N PRO A 53 -5.40 1.10 6.32
CA PRO A 53 -4.14 0.49 5.90
C PRO A 53 -3.92 -0.89 6.52
N ARG A 54 -4.37 -1.11 7.77
CA ARG A 54 -4.28 -2.40 8.45
C ARG A 54 -5.18 -3.47 7.81
N GLU A 55 -6.37 -3.09 7.38
CA GLU A 55 -7.24 -4.01 6.62
C GLU A 55 -6.59 -4.41 5.30
N TYR A 56 -5.96 -3.47 4.59
CA TYR A 56 -5.20 -3.77 3.37
C TYR A 56 -3.94 -4.62 3.62
N GLU A 57 -3.22 -4.42 4.72
CA GLU A 57 -2.09 -5.27 5.12
C GLU A 57 -2.55 -6.74 5.24
N ARG A 58 -3.64 -6.97 5.96
CA ARG A 58 -4.23 -8.30 6.14
C ARG A 58 -4.71 -8.91 4.82
N LEU A 59 -5.34 -8.11 3.96
CA LEU A 59 -5.75 -8.56 2.62
C LEU A 59 -4.55 -9.02 1.77
N GLN A 60 -3.41 -8.34 1.88
CA GLN A 60 -2.19 -8.73 1.18
C GLN A 60 -1.41 -9.87 1.87
N GLY A 61 -1.85 -10.34 3.04
CA GLY A 61 -1.13 -11.34 3.84
C GLY A 61 0.11 -10.77 4.55
N LEU A 62 0.18 -9.45 4.74
CA LEU A 62 1.22 -8.79 5.53
C LEU A 62 0.88 -8.85 7.03
N PRO A 63 1.89 -8.86 7.92
CA PRO A 63 1.67 -8.67 9.35
C PRO A 63 0.99 -7.33 9.67
N ASP A 64 0.31 -7.26 10.81
CA ASP A 64 -0.29 -6.01 11.29
C ASP A 64 0.80 -4.92 11.49
N ASP A 65 0.49 -3.70 11.04
CA ASP A 65 1.35 -2.51 11.09
C ASP A 65 2.69 -2.68 10.36
N TYR A 66 2.75 -3.60 9.39
CA TYR A 66 3.94 -3.82 8.58
C TYR A 66 4.34 -2.57 7.77
N THR A 67 3.38 -1.75 7.38
CA THR A 67 3.63 -0.52 6.61
C THR A 67 3.84 0.72 7.49
N LEU A 68 3.80 0.58 8.82
CA LEU A 68 4.05 1.66 9.78
C LEU A 68 5.56 1.92 9.94
N VAL A 69 6.22 2.24 8.83
CA VAL A 69 7.65 2.55 8.79
C VAL A 69 7.85 3.99 9.25
N PRO A 70 8.82 4.28 10.14
CA PRO A 70 9.15 5.64 10.49
C PRO A 70 9.77 6.36 9.27
N TYR A 71 9.21 7.50 8.91
CA TYR A 71 9.69 8.41 7.88
C TYR A 71 9.99 9.77 8.49
N ARG A 72 11.22 10.28 8.32
CA ARG A 72 11.69 11.56 8.90
C ARG A 72 11.41 11.69 10.42
N GLY A 73 11.62 10.61 11.17
CA GLY A 73 11.41 10.57 12.62
C GLY A 73 9.94 10.52 13.06
N ARG A 74 8.97 10.39 12.13
CA ARG A 74 7.54 10.27 12.41
C ARG A 74 6.97 8.99 11.80
N PRO A 75 5.91 8.39 12.34
CA PRO A 75 5.24 7.28 11.67
C PRO A 75 4.72 7.72 10.29
N ALA A 76 4.80 6.82 9.29
CA ALA A 76 4.28 7.09 7.95
C ALA A 76 2.81 7.48 7.99
N ALA A 77 2.46 8.55 7.27
CA ALA A 77 1.08 8.96 7.04
C ALA A 77 0.32 7.91 6.20
N ASP A 78 -1.01 7.95 6.23
CA ASP A 78 -1.84 6.95 5.56
C ASP A 78 -1.67 6.95 4.03
N SER A 79 -1.48 8.11 3.39
CA SER A 79 -1.32 8.19 1.93
C SER A 79 -0.10 7.40 1.41
N PRO A 80 1.13 7.57 1.98
CA PRO A 80 2.27 6.70 1.68
C PRO A 80 2.01 5.21 1.93
N ARG A 81 1.26 4.87 3.00
CA ARG A 81 0.94 3.48 3.34
C ARG A 81 0.04 2.85 2.27
N TYR A 82 -1.02 3.53 1.85
CA TYR A 82 -1.90 3.05 0.77
C TYR A 82 -1.13 2.85 -0.54
N ARG A 83 -0.24 3.78 -0.91
CA ARG A 83 0.60 3.64 -2.11
C ARG A 83 1.56 2.45 -2.02
N ALA A 84 2.21 2.28 -0.88
CA ALA A 84 3.15 1.18 -0.64
C ALA A 84 2.44 -0.18 -0.71
N ILE A 85 1.27 -0.31 -0.11
CA ILE A 85 0.48 -1.55 -0.16
C ILE A 85 -0.06 -1.79 -1.58
N GLY A 86 -0.58 -0.76 -2.25
CA GLY A 86 -1.12 -0.89 -3.61
C GLY A 86 -0.06 -1.21 -4.67
N SER A 87 1.20 -0.82 -4.43
CA SER A 87 2.34 -1.17 -5.30
C SER A 87 2.99 -2.51 -4.93
N SER A 88 2.51 -3.18 -3.88
CA SER A 88 3.07 -4.45 -3.42
C SER A 88 2.43 -5.64 -4.14
N VAL A 89 3.09 -6.79 -4.05
CA VAL A 89 2.54 -8.08 -4.49
C VAL A 89 1.89 -8.78 -3.30
N ALA A 90 0.81 -9.54 -3.55
CA ALA A 90 0.14 -10.32 -2.53
C ALA A 90 1.06 -11.44 -2.01
N VAL A 91 1.34 -11.43 -0.70
CA VAL A 91 2.25 -12.38 -0.04
C VAL A 91 1.86 -13.84 -0.28
N PRO A 92 0.57 -14.24 -0.21
CA PRO A 92 0.18 -15.63 -0.43
C PRO A 92 0.55 -16.14 -1.84
N VAL A 93 0.36 -15.29 -2.86
CA VAL A 93 0.64 -15.65 -4.26
C VAL A 93 2.14 -15.78 -4.49
N THR A 94 2.92 -14.79 -4.05
CA THR A 94 4.38 -14.81 -4.21
C THR A 94 5.02 -15.97 -3.44
N SER A 95 4.49 -16.31 -2.25
CA SER A 95 4.94 -17.48 -1.47
C SER A 95 4.70 -18.80 -2.21
N TRP A 96 3.54 -18.94 -2.85
CA TRP A 96 3.22 -20.12 -3.64
C TRP A 96 4.17 -20.28 -4.84
N ILE A 97 4.37 -19.21 -5.62
CA ILE A 97 5.28 -19.22 -6.78
C ILE A 97 6.71 -19.55 -6.34
N GLY A 98 7.21 -18.89 -5.28
CA GLY A 98 8.57 -19.12 -4.77
C GLY A 98 8.81 -20.57 -4.36
N SER A 99 7.83 -21.22 -3.73
CA SER A 99 7.91 -22.64 -3.35
C SER A 99 8.05 -23.57 -4.56
N ARG A 100 7.43 -23.22 -5.68
CA ARG A 100 7.50 -24.00 -6.93
C ARG A 100 8.83 -23.81 -7.65
N ILE A 101 9.34 -22.59 -7.68
CA ILE A 101 10.69 -22.30 -8.21
C ILE A 101 11.72 -23.10 -7.41
N GLN A 102 11.65 -23.04 -6.08
CA GLN A 102 12.56 -23.78 -5.20
C GLN A 102 12.50 -25.29 -5.44
N MET A 103 11.30 -25.84 -5.67
CA MET A 103 11.13 -27.25 -6.00
C MET A 103 11.82 -27.62 -7.32
N VAL A 104 11.68 -26.80 -8.37
CA VAL A 104 12.35 -27.05 -9.65
C VAL A 104 13.87 -26.89 -9.55
N ASP A 105 14.34 -25.87 -8.83
CA ASP A 105 15.77 -25.64 -8.59
C ASP A 105 16.41 -26.82 -7.86
N SER A 106 15.68 -27.44 -6.91
CA SER A 106 16.15 -28.64 -6.19
C SER A 106 16.26 -29.90 -7.05
N ILE A 107 15.60 -29.96 -8.22
CA ILE A 107 15.72 -31.06 -9.18
C ILE A 107 16.88 -30.80 -10.16
N ARG A 108 17.19 -29.53 -10.41
CA ARG A 108 18.19 -29.09 -11.39
C ARG A 108 19.61 -28.97 -10.81
N GLY A 109 19.75 -29.00 -9.48
CA GLY A 109 21.04 -29.08 -8.77
C GLY A 109 21.42 -30.51 -8.44
#